data_AF-A0A2Z6ALN4-F1
#
_entry.id   AF-A0A2Z6ALN4-F1
#
_cell.length_a   1.000
_cell.length_b   1.000
_cell.length_c   1.000
_cell.angle_alpha   90.00
_cell.angle_beta   90.00
_cell.angle_gamma   90.00
#
_symmetry.space_group_name_H-M   'P 1'
#
loop_
_entity.id
_entity.type
_entity.pdbx_description
1 polymer ?
#
loop_
_entity_poly.entity_id
_entity_poly.type
_entity_poly.pdbx_seq_one_letter_code
_entity_poly.pdbx_strand_id
1 'polypeptide(L)' 'MVWSLSAALNAYAGTQNVTGHSVAQLARLNAVWSATPNLSFTLRTEYLRAGKVLTRAGYTDSLFNGVWATFRF' A
#
# COMPACT_ATOMS: atom_id res chain seq x y z
N MET A 1 -12.78 -5.87 -25.53
CA MET A 1 -11.66 -5.51 -24.63
C MET A 1 -12.29 -4.88 -23.39
N VAL A 2 -12.52 -5.66 -22.34
CA VAL A 2 -13.17 -5.21 -21.10
C VAL A 2 -12.09 -5.06 -20.04
N TRP A 3 -11.97 -3.86 -19.49
CA TRP A 3 -11.25 -3.63 -18.24
C TRP A 3 -12.31 -3.59 -17.13
N SER A 4 -12.40 -4.66 -16.33
CA SER A 4 -13.12 -4.60 -15.06
C SER A 4 -12.13 -4.16 -13.98
N LEU A 5 -12.24 -2.91 -13.53
CA LEU A 5 -11.49 -2.42 -12.39
C LEU A 5 -12.38 -2.53 -11.16
N SER A 6 -12.52 -3.75 -10.63
CA SER A 6 -13.09 -3.97 -9.30
C SER A 6 -12.03 -3.64 -8.25
N ALA A 7 -11.62 -2.37 -8.16
CA ALA A 7 -10.98 -1.90 -6.95
C ALA A 7 -12.07 -1.85 -5.88
N ALA A 8 -12.18 -2.91 -5.08
CA ALA A 8 -13.08 -2.91 -3.94
C ALA A 8 -12.59 -1.84 -2.95
N LEU A 9 -13.19 -0.65 -3.01
CA LEU A 9 -13.01 0.44 -2.05
C LEU A 9 -13.73 0.08 -0.75
N ASN A 10 -13.40 -1.08 -0.18
CA ASN A 10 -14.01 -1.50 1.07
C ASN A 10 -13.49 -0.62 2.21
N ALA A 11 -14.42 -0.03 2.95
CA ALA A 11 -14.11 0.61 4.22
C ALA A 11 -13.54 -0.44 5.18
N TYR A 12 -12.54 -0.05 5.98
CA TYR A 12 -12.02 -0.92 7.03
C TYR A 12 -13.13 -1.22 8.05
N ALA A 13 -13.27 -2.48 8.45
CA ALA A 13 -14.30 -2.89 9.40
C ALA A 13 -14.19 -2.10 10.72
N GLY A 14 -15.31 -1.63 11.26
CA GLY A 14 -15.36 -0.83 12.49
C GLY A 14 -15.22 0.68 12.25
N THR A 15 -14.75 1.13 11.09
CA THR A 15 -14.69 2.56 10.77
C THR A 15 -16.08 3.20 10.61
N GLN A 16 -17.11 2.41 10.30
CA GLN A 16 -18.50 2.87 10.24
C GLN A 16 -19.10 3.25 11.60
N ASN A 17 -18.49 2.79 12.70
CA ASN A 17 -18.99 3.02 14.07
C ASN A 17 -18.38 4.27 14.72
N VAL A 18 -17.51 5.01 14.00
CA VAL A 18 -16.75 6.13 14.56
C VAL A 18 -16.82 7.37 13.66
N THR A 19 -17.09 8.54 14.24
CA THR A 19 -17.15 9.80 13.49
C THR A 19 -15.75 10.30 13.13
N GLY A 20 -15.55 10.80 11.90
CA GLY A 20 -14.33 11.49 11.47
C GLY A 20 -14.10 11.46 9.96
N HIS A 21 -13.21 12.32 9.47
CA HIS A 21 -12.88 12.42 8.03
C HIS A 21 -11.44 12.02 7.67
N SER A 22 -10.58 11.85 8.67
CA SER A 22 -9.17 11.46 8.45
C SER A 22 -9.03 9.95 8.62
N VAL A 23 -8.98 9.23 7.48
CA VAL A 23 -8.85 7.77 7.43
C VAL A 23 -7.40 7.34 7.60
N ALA A 24 -6.50 7.76 6.71
CA ALA A 24 -5.06 7.47 6.78
C ALA A 24 -4.26 8.44 5.90
N GLN A 25 -2.95 8.49 6.11
CA GLN A 25 -1.98 9.03 5.14
C GLN A 25 -1.07 7.90 4.67
N LEU A 26 -0.73 7.86 3.38
CA LEU A 26 0.11 6.82 2.80
C LEU A 26 1.36 7.46 2.18
N ALA A 27 2.53 7.07 2.66
CA ALA A 27 3.80 7.33 1.98
C ALA A 27 4.20 6.07 1.23
N ARG A 28 4.48 6.19 -0.07
CA ARG A 28 4.88 5.07 -0.93
C ARG A 28 6.15 5.43 -1.69
N LEU A 29 7.14 4.55 -1.60
CA LEU A 29 8.35 4.59 -2.41
C LEU A 29 8.38 3.36 -3.31
N ASN A 30 8.58 3.59 -4.61
CA ASN A 30 8.89 2.54 -5.58
C ASN A 30 10.24 2.87 -6.21
N ALA A 31 11.19 1.95 -6.09
CA ALA A 31 12.50 2.06 -6.70
C ALA A 31 12.75 0.85 -7.60
N VAL A 32 13.30 1.08 -8.78
CA VAL A 32 13.72 0.04 -9.71
C VAL A 32 15.19 0.26 -10.01
N TRP A 33 15.99 -0.79 -9.86
CA TRP A 33 17.42 -0.77 -10.09
C TRP A 33 17.83 -1.90 -11.03
N SER A 34 18.42 -1.54 -12.16
CA SER A 34 18.99 -2.52 -13.10
C SER A 34 20.46 -2.75 -12.76
N ALA A 35 20.78 -3.93 -12.24
CA ALA A 35 22.17 -4.31 -11.93
C ALA A 35 22.94 -4.69 -13.20
N THR A 36 22.26 -5.36 -14.13
CA THR A 36 22.75 -5.71 -15.47
C THR A 36 21.58 -5.61 -16.48
N PRO A 37 21.79 -5.74 -17.80
CA PRO A 37 20.68 -5.78 -18.76
C PRO A 37 19.69 -6.93 -18.50
N ASN A 38 20.17 -7.99 -17.85
CA ASN A 38 19.43 -9.21 -17.62
C ASN A 38 18.90 -9.33 -16.18
N LEU A 39 19.35 -8.49 -15.24
CA LEU A 39 18.97 -8.54 -13.83
C LEU A 39 18.52 -7.18 -13.33
N SER A 40 17.29 -7.10 -12.84
CA SER A 40 16.73 -5.91 -12.21
C SER A 40 16.10 -6.23 -10.86
N PHE A 41 16.19 -5.28 -9.93
CA PHE A 41 15.56 -5.31 -8.62
C PHE A 41 14.48 -4.24 -8.54
N THR A 42 13.38 -4.58 -7.90
CA THR A 42 12.31 -3.64 -7.56
C THR A 42 12.14 -3.62 -6.06
N LEU A 43 12.16 -2.43 -5.46
CA LEU A 43 11.84 -2.19 -4.05
C LEU A 43 10.54 -1.40 -3.99
N ARG A 44 9.61 -1.85 -3.15
CA ARG A 44 8.41 -1.12 -2.78
C ARG A 44 8.33 -1.03 -1.27
N THR A 45 8.24 0.18 -0.74
CA THR A 45 7.92 0.40 0.67
C THR A 45 6.71 1.31 0.78
N GLU A 46 5.79 0.96 1.68
CA GLU A 46 4.56 1.68 1.94
C GLU A 46 4.38 1.84 3.44
N TYR A 47 4.41 3.08 3.91
CA TYR A 47 4.10 3.42 5.29
C TYR A 47 2.73 4.07 5.35
N LEU A 48 1.78 3.38 5.97
CA LEU A 48 0.44 3.86 6.23
C LEU A 48 0.38 4.38 7.67
N ARG A 49 0.16 5.68 7.79
CA ARG A 49 -0.11 6.33 9.07
C ARG A 49 -1.60 6.34 9.34
N ALA A 50 -2.04 5.69 10.40
CA ALA A 50 -3.45 5.60 10.75
C ALA A 50 -3.99 6.98 11.16
N GLY A 51 -5.09 7.40 10.53
CA GLY A 51 -5.81 8.60 10.88
C GLY A 51 -6.71 8.40 12.10
N LYS A 52 -7.44 9.45 12.49
CA LYS A 52 -8.35 9.40 13.66
C LYS A 52 -9.43 8.33 13.53
N VAL A 53 -9.90 8.05 12.32
CA VAL A 53 -10.95 7.05 12.07
C VAL A 53 -10.41 5.63 12.29
N LEU A 54 -9.23 5.32 11.73
CA LEU A 54 -8.59 4.00 11.90
C LEU A 54 -8.16 3.75 13.34
N THR A 55 -7.54 4.73 13.99
CA THR A 55 -7.12 4.62 15.40
C THR A 55 -8.29 4.42 16.35
N ARG A 56 -9.42 5.11 16.15
CA ARG A 56 -10.65 4.90 16.94
C ARG A 56 -11.30 3.54 16.70
N ALA A 57 -11.13 2.98 15.51
CA ALA A 57 -11.56 1.62 15.18
C ALA A 57 -10.56 0.54 15.66
N GLY A 58 -9.49 0.92 16.38
CA GLY A 58 -8.51 0.00 16.95
C GLY A 58 -7.33 -0.36 16.03
N TYR A 59 -7.22 0.27 14.85
CA TYR A 59 -6.11 0.06 13.93
C TYR A 59 -4.91 0.95 14.25
N THR A 60 -3.72 0.47 13.92
CA THR A 60 -2.45 1.20 14.09
C THR A 60 -1.80 1.51 12.75
N ASP A 61 -0.67 2.21 12.81
CA ASP A 61 0.20 2.38 11.65
C ASP A 61 0.64 1.02 11.08
N SER A 62 0.94 1.00 9.78
CA SER A 62 1.38 -0.20 9.07
C SER A 62 2.55 0.13 8.14
N LEU A 63 3.49 -0.80 8.03
CA LEU A 63 4.62 -0.71 7.12
C LEU A 63 4.67 -1.98 6.27
N PHE A 64 4.52 -1.82 4.96
CA PHE A 64 4.74 -2.87 3.98
C PHE A 64 6.07 -2.65 3.27
N ASN A 65 6.89 -3.70 3.16
CA ASN A 65 8.11 -3.70 2.38
C ASN A 65 8.13 -4.94 1.49
N GLY A 66 8.43 -4.74 0.21
CA GLY A 66 8.57 -5.81 -0.77
C GLY A 66 9.78 -5.57 -1.66
N VAL A 67 10.51 -6.64 -1.93
CA VAL A 67 11.64 -6.65 -2.87
C VAL A 67 11.43 -7.78 -3.87
N TRP A 68 11.65 -7.48 -5.15
CA TRP A 68 11.58 -8.45 -6.24
C TRP A 68 12.88 -8.43 -7.02
N ALA A 69 13.32 -9.60 -7.44
CA ALA A 69 14.39 -9.76 -8.43
C ALA A 69 13.77 -10.33 -9.71
N THR A 70 14.11 -9.71 -10.84
CA THR A 70 13.68 -10.15 -12.16
C THR A 70 14.91 -10.46 -12.98
N PHE A 71 14.99 -11.71 -13.44
CA PHE A 71 16.03 -12.17 -14.36
C PHE A 71 15.42 -12.41 -15.75
N ARG A 72 16.13 -12.00 -16.80
CA ARG A 72 15.75 -12.17 -18.21
C ARG A 72 16.88 -12.88 -18.96
N PHE A 73 16.54 -13.92 -19.72
CA PHE A 73 17.47 -14.75 -20.50
C PHE A 73 17.28 -14.54 -22.00
#